data_AF-A0A932XM76-F1
#
_entry.id   AF-A0A932XM76-F1
#
_cell.length_a   1.000
_cell.length_b   1.000
_cell.length_c   1.000
_cell.angle_alpha   90.00
_cell.angle_beta   90.00
_cell.angle_gamma   90.00
#
_symmetry.space_group_name_H-M   'P 1'
#
loop_
_entity.id
_entity.type
_entity.pdbx_description
1 polymer ?
#
loop_
_entity_poly.entity_id
_entity_poly.type
_entity_poly.pdbx_seq_one_letter_code
_entity_poly.pdbx_strand_id
1 'polypeptide(L)' 'MVHTKDPTLWSGGFSLDDAARLYKRTRAGTAARCPTCRGAMRSVVSQVTEARVRILQCDRCGRSVVFDQAVEAEE' A
#
# COMPACT_ATOMS: atom_id res chain seq x y z
N MET A 1 19.05 17.54 -22.40
CA MET A 1 19.94 16.67 -21.61
C MET A 1 19.38 16.58 -20.20
N VAL A 2 19.15 15.33 -19.78
CA VAL A 2 18.85 14.77 -18.45
C VAL A 2 18.41 15.77 -17.35
N HIS A 3 17.10 15.79 -17.05
CA HIS A 3 16.62 16.25 -15.75
C HIS A 3 17.19 15.30 -14.68
N THR A 4 18.13 15.80 -13.89
CA THR A 4 18.60 15.19 -12.65
C THR A 4 17.41 15.07 -11.71
N LYS A 5 16.84 13.87 -11.65
CA LYS A 5 15.84 13.52 -10.65
C LYS A 5 16.62 13.20 -9.38
N ASP A 6 16.77 14.21 -8.53
CA ASP A 6 17.29 14.07 -7.17
C ASP A 6 16.69 12.80 -6.53
N PRO A 7 17.51 11.83 -6.09
CA PRO A 7 17.03 10.75 -5.25
C PRO A 7 16.89 11.30 -3.83
N THR A 8 16.07 12.35 -3.66
CA THR A 8 15.60 12.73 -2.33
C THR A 8 14.83 11.54 -1.81
N LEU A 9 15.42 10.95 -0.78
CA LEU A 9 15.02 9.79 0.00
C LEU A 9 13.68 10.06 0.70
N TRP A 10 12.62 10.36 -0.06
CA TRP A 10 11.26 10.33 0.44
C TRP A 10 10.95 8.86 0.67
N SER A 11 10.83 8.46 1.94
CA SER A 11 10.29 7.17 2.37
C SER A 11 9.22 6.74 1.38
N GLY A 12 9.56 5.76 0.54
CA GLY A 12 8.95 5.49 -0.76
C GLY A 12 7.58 4.83 -0.65
N GLY A 13 6.68 5.45 0.10
CA GLY A 13 5.28 5.11 0.18
C GLY A 13 4.54 5.48 -1.09
N PHE A 14 3.31 5.00 -1.18
CA PHE A 14 2.39 5.40 -2.24
C PHE A 14 1.84 6.80 -1.96
N SER A 15 1.50 7.55 -3.01
CA SER A 15 0.71 8.76 -2.86
C SER A 15 -0.63 8.44 -2.17
N LEU A 16 -1.24 9.39 -1.47
CA LEU A 16 -2.53 9.20 -0.81
C LEU A 16 -3.61 8.70 -1.78
N ASP A 17 -3.62 9.21 -3.01
CA ASP A 17 -4.57 8.78 -4.04
C ASP A 17 -4.31 7.33 -4.51
N ASP A 18 -3.04 6.95 -4.68
CA ASP A 18 -2.64 5.58 -4.97
C ASP A 18 -3.02 4.64 -3.82
N ALA A 19 -2.77 5.05 -2.58
CA ALA A 19 -3.15 4.30 -1.39
C ALA A 19 -4.68 4.11 -1.33
N ALA A 20 -5.48 5.15 -1.61
CA ALA A 20 -6.93 5.06 -1.65
C ALA A 20 -7.43 4.11 -2.75
N ARG A 21 -6.82 4.12 -3.93
CA ARG A 21 -7.15 3.17 -5.01
C ARG A 21 -6.80 1.73 -4.62
N LEU A 22 -5.63 1.53 -4.01
CA LEU A 22 -5.20 0.22 -3.51
C LEU A 22 -6.13 -0.28 -2.40
N TYR A 23 -6.54 0.59 -1.48
CA TYR A 23 -7.50 0.27 -0.42
C TYR A 23 -8.85 -0.17 -1.01
N LYS A 24 -9.43 0.61 -1.94
CA LYS A 24 -10.71 0.27 -2.57
C LYS A 24 -10.68 -1.08 -3.28
N ARG A 25 -9.63 -1.38 -4.05
CA ARG A 25 -9.47 -2.68 -4.73
C ARG A 25 -9.34 -3.82 -3.73
N THR A 26 -8.54 -3.62 -2.69
CA THR A 26 -8.33 -4.63 -1.65
C THR A 26 -9.60 -4.88 -0.83
N ARG A 27 -10.39 -3.84 -0.51
CA ARG A 27 -11.69 -3.97 0.17
C ARG A 27 -12.72 -4.69 -0.71
N ALA A 28 -12.68 -4.46 -2.02
CA ALA A 28 -13.50 -5.17 -3.00
C ALA A 28 -13.04 -6.60 -3.32
N GLY A 29 -11.98 -7.11 -2.67
CA GLY A 29 -11.43 -8.45 -2.94
C GLY A 29 -10.80 -8.59 -4.33
N THR A 30 -10.51 -7.48 -5.02
CA THR A 30 -9.89 -7.50 -6.35
C THR A 30 -8.36 -7.45 -6.26
N ALA A 31 -7.70 -8.14 -7.19
CA ALA A 31 -6.24 -8.13 -7.28
C ALA A 31 -5.71 -6.70 -7.45
N ALA A 32 -4.89 -6.26 -6.49
CA ALA A 32 -4.23 -4.97 -6.53
C ALA A 32 -2.91 -5.06 -7.30
N ARG A 33 -2.60 -4.01 -8.07
CA ARG A 33 -1.34 -3.87 -8.81
C ARG A 33 -0.59 -2.66 -8.32
N CYS A 34 0.72 -2.78 -8.19
CA CYS A 34 1.57 -1.68 -7.77
C CYS A 34 1.54 -0.56 -8.83
N PRO A 35 1.12 0.67 -8.49
CA PRO A 35 1.10 1.79 -9.44
C PRO A 35 2.51 2.15 -9.97
N THR A 36 3.57 1.81 -9.24
CA THR A 36 4.95 2.09 -9.67
C THR A 36 5.49 1.08 -10.68
N CYS A 37 5.41 -0.21 -10.40
CA CYS A 37 6.06 -1.25 -11.21
C CYS A 37 5.08 -2.20 -11.91
N ARG A 38 3.77 -1.98 -11.74
CA ARG A 38 2.65 -2.81 -12.22
C ARG A 38 2.67 -4.26 -11.75
N GLY A 39 3.56 -4.62 -10.81
CA GLY A 39 3.63 -5.94 -10.21
C GLY A 39 2.40 -6.26 -9.36
N ALA A 40 2.15 -7.56 -9.15
CA ALA A 40 1.11 -8.02 -8.25
C ALA A 40 1.40 -7.55 -6.82
N MET A 41 0.35 -7.16 -6.11
CA MET A 41 0.42 -6.87 -4.68
C MET A 41 -0.27 -7.96 -3.89
N ARG A 42 0.40 -8.42 -2.83
CA ARG A 42 -0.14 -9.39 -1.89
C ARG A 42 -0.62 -8.68 -0.63
N SER A 43 -1.78 -9.08 -0.12
CA SER A 43 -2.25 -8.66 1.19
C SER A 43 -1.64 -9.56 2.25
N VAL A 44 -0.89 -8.98 3.18
CA VAL A 44 -0.41 -9.63 4.39
C VAL A 44 -1.20 -9.01 5.54
N VAL A 45 -2.03 -9.81 6.19
CA VAL A 45 -2.69 -9.39 7.44
C VAL A 45 -1.71 -9.69 8.56
N SER A 46 -1.21 -8.66 9.22
CA SER A 46 -0.40 -8.81 10.43
C SER A 46 -1.17 -8.26 11.61
N GLN A 47 -1.25 -9.04 12.68
CA GLN A 47 -1.61 -8.51 13.99
C GLN A 47 -0.38 -7.85 14.57
N VAL A 48 -0.44 -6.54 14.79
CA VAL A 48 0.61 -5.82 15.52
C VAL A 48 0.01 -5.42 16.86
N THR A 49 0.33 -6.23 17.87
CA THR A 49 0.10 -6.07 19.33
C THR A 49 -1.33 -5.78 19.81
N GLU A 50 -2.08 -4.88 19.18
CA GLU A 50 -3.47 -4.51 19.55
C GLU A 50 -4.35 -4.13 18.33
N ALA A 51 -3.77 -3.89 17.15
CA ALA A 51 -4.51 -3.49 15.94
C ALA A 51 -4.39 -4.54 14.83
N ARG A 52 -5.52 -4.84 14.17
CA ARG A 52 -5.53 -5.62 12.93
C ARG A 52 -5.15 -4.70 11.78
N VAL A 53 -3.87 -4.65 11.45
CA VAL A 53 -3.41 -3.88 10.29
C VAL A 53 -3.37 -4.77 9.05
N ARG A 54 -3.86 -4.23 7.92
CA ARG A 54 -3.77 -4.88 6.62
C ARG A 54 -2.64 -4.23 5.83
N ILE A 55 -1.60 -5.01 5.55
CA ILE A 55 -0.43 -4.55 4.82
C ILE A 55 -0.53 -5.04 3.38
N LEU A 56 -0.41 -4.15 2.41
CA LEU A 56 -0.28 -4.51 1.00
C LEU A 56 1.18 -4.36 0.60
N GLN A 57 1.81 -5.43 0.14
CA GLN A 57 3.20 -5.42 -0.30
C GLN A 57 3.29 -5.83 -1.76
N CYS A 58 4.07 -5.10 -2.56
CA CYS A 58 4.39 -5.49 -3.93
C CYS A 58 5.53 -6.50 -3.95
N ASP A 59 5.33 -7.61 -4.66
CA ASP A 59 6.32 -8.69 -4.80
C ASP A 59 7.54 -8.27 -5.66
N ARG A 60 7.34 -7.32 -6.59
CA ARG A 60 8.36 -6.89 -7.56
C ARG A 60 9.30 -5.80 -7.05
N CYS A 61 8.74 -4.76 -6.41
CA CYS A 61 9.53 -3.60 -5.99
C CYS A 61 9.65 -3.46 -4.47
N GLY A 62 9.04 -4.36 -3.69
CA GLY A 62 9.08 -4.36 -2.24
C GLY A 62 8.29 -3.24 -1.56
N ARG A 63 7.74 -2.28 -2.31
CA ARG A 63 6.94 -1.18 -1.75
C ARG A 63 5.70 -1.72 -1.06
N SER A 64 5.41 -1.15 0.11
CA SER A 64 4.29 -1.53 0.94
C SER A 64 3.44 -0.33 1.34
N VAL A 65 2.15 -0.59 1.58
CA VAL A 65 1.21 0.35 2.19
C VAL A 65 0.53 -0.36 3.34
N VAL A 66 0.42 0.33 4.47
CA VAL A 66 -0.28 -0.16 5.64
C VAL A 66 -1.63 0.52 5.69
N PHE A 67 -2.68 -0.28 5.76
CA PHE A 67 -4.03 0.17 6.06
C PHE A 67 -4.33 -0.24 7.47
N ASP A 68 -4.63 0.74 8.32
CA ASP A 68 -5.29 0.44 9.57
C ASP A 68 -6.68 -0.12 9.22
N GLN A 69 -7.00 -1.34 9.66
CA GLN A 69 -8.40 -1.61 9.88
C GLN A 69 -8.71 -0.89 11.19
N ALA A 70 -9.02 0.40 11.08
CA ALA A 70 -9.98 0.96 11.99
C ALA A 70 -11.18 0.02 11.80
N VAL A 71 -11.33 -0.93 12.73
CA VAL A 71 -12.63 -1.46 13.07
C VAL A 71 -13.47 -0.21 13.09
N GLU A 72 -14.40 -0.12 12.14
CA GLU A 72 -15.53 0.77 12.27
C GLU A 72 -16.02 0.40 13.67
N ALA A 73 -15.66 1.23 14.66
CA ALA A 73 -16.20 1.15 15.99
C ALA A 73 -17.67 1.42 15.70
N GLU A 74 -18.41 0.32 15.58
CA GLU A 74 -19.84 0.35 15.61
C GLU A 74 -20.19 1.13 16.89
N GLU A 75 -20.74 2.32 16.64
CA GLU A 75 -21.64 3.10 17.49
C GLU A 75 -21.03 4.07 18.53
#